data_AF-A0A496VXJ0-F1
#
_entry.id   AF-A0A496VXJ0-F1
#
_cell.length_a   1.000
_cell.length_b   1.000
_cell.length_c   1.000
_cell.angle_alpha   90.00
_cell.angle_beta   90.00
_cell.angle_gamma   90.00
#
_symmetry.space_group_name_H-M   'P 1'
#
loop_
_entity.id
_entity.type
_entity.pdbx_description
1 polymer ?
#
loop_
_entity_poly.entity_id
_entity_poly.type
_entity_poly.pdbx_seq_one_letter_code
_entity_poly.pdbx_strand_id
1 'polypeptide(L)'
;MLTTLARFGVSERELNFFKRSIPIADDKAVQIVQRGVPNARALSHFLGELVLRLLEQYVQEATQVQVIRVIDDIGLLTSSAVEAVTAWQAVQTFCDAFGLSVNEEKCGAVCIGGGDCPASLPTGLPQWLLLQLDHNGDWRVNQTAFQAHLEQSVEYVSKSHAIISRVTLYNGNLAYLIKGLGIKLPLGNVHRESINQAIAQFHYAFLGETQGIVALIRQLIQERFFEKDQAVSIPDAWLYWPISAGGLGLKQAMILVTRYNQAYKQQPPLPEFPQGEKGLKQGINPPARNEGSQDWQSRKNKWATFYARLQTEIEPVKPIATPVMETLVNDFIERGSKLTSGRQQNITVYWRWILYTYGPQILDYFGSFRFLMTELVPLQLISQGRLKSPFFDESISRYPQGSNVGYAQSPYPSPSIPQPAHFDFDKELTDEVPF
;
A
#
# COMPACT_ATOMS: atom_id res chain seq x y z
N MET A 1 -0.34 18.30 24.11
CA MET A 1 -1.00 17.05 24.55
C MET A 1 -1.48 17.11 26.00
N LEU A 2 -0.61 17.06 27.02
CA LEU A 2 -1.08 17.05 28.43
C LEU A 2 -1.91 18.29 28.79
N THR A 3 -1.50 19.47 28.32
CA THR A 3 -2.29 20.72 28.44
C THR A 3 -3.67 20.61 27.79
N THR A 4 -3.75 19.94 26.64
CA THR A 4 -4.99 19.69 25.91
C THR A 4 -5.91 18.78 26.72
N LEU A 5 -5.41 17.66 27.23
CA LEU A 5 -6.17 16.74 28.10
C LEU A 5 -6.66 17.42 29.38
N ALA A 6 -5.84 18.26 30.00
CA ALA A 6 -6.23 19.03 31.17
C ALA A 6 -7.42 19.97 30.87
N ARG A 7 -7.43 20.61 29.70
CA ARG A 7 -8.56 21.44 29.24
C ARG A 7 -9.83 20.63 28.97
N PHE A 8 -9.71 19.36 28.61
CA PHE A 8 -10.83 18.42 28.52
C PHE A 8 -11.32 17.92 29.88
N GLY A 9 -10.74 18.39 31.00
CA GLY A 9 -11.15 18.01 32.34
C GLY A 9 -10.60 16.67 32.82
N VAL A 10 -9.57 16.12 32.14
CA VAL A 10 -8.87 14.91 32.60
C VAL A 10 -8.22 15.19 33.95
N SER A 11 -8.41 14.29 34.92
CA SER A 11 -7.95 14.50 36.29
C SER A 11 -6.43 14.50 36.40
N GLU A 12 -5.88 15.13 37.45
CA GLU A 12 -4.43 15.15 37.69
C GLU A 12 -3.85 13.73 37.82
N ARG A 13 -4.61 12.79 38.40
CA ARG A 13 -4.24 11.37 38.50
C ARG A 13 -4.05 10.74 37.13
N GLU A 14 -4.97 10.99 36.20
CA GLU A 14 -4.92 10.45 34.84
C GLU A 14 -3.84 11.15 34.00
N LEU A 15 -3.67 12.47 34.14
CA LEU A 15 -2.58 13.20 33.51
C LEU A 15 -1.21 12.64 33.92
N ASN A 16 -1.05 12.28 35.19
CA ASN A 16 0.16 11.62 35.69
C ASN A 16 0.36 10.23 35.10
N PHE A 17 -0.71 9.49 34.79
CA PHE A 17 -0.61 8.23 34.03
C PHE A 17 -0.07 8.49 32.62
N PHE A 18 -0.66 9.43 31.86
CA PHE A 18 -0.20 9.76 30.51
C PHE A 18 1.26 10.21 30.49
N LYS A 19 1.68 11.02 31.47
CA LYS A 19 3.08 11.46 31.60
C LYS A 19 4.05 10.28 31.79
N ARG A 20 3.63 9.22 32.49
CA ARG A 20 4.44 8.02 32.73
C ARG A 20 4.43 7.01 31.58
N SER A 21 3.45 7.07 30.68
CA SER A 21 3.34 6.14 29.54
C SER A 21 4.10 6.59 28.28
N ILE A 22 4.54 7.85 28.24
CA ILE A 22 5.25 8.48 27.12
C ILE A 22 6.74 8.11 27.00
N PRO A 23 7.52 7.83 28.07
CA PRO A 23 8.92 7.45 27.95
C PRO A 23 9.15 6.24 27.02
N ILE A 24 10.28 6.28 26.31
CA ILE A 24 10.75 5.20 25.44
C ILE A 24 11.92 4.52 26.16
N ALA A 25 11.85 3.21 26.33
CA ALA A 25 12.99 2.42 26.77
C ALA A 25 13.66 1.83 25.52
N ASP A 26 14.97 2.02 25.39
CA ASP A 26 15.82 1.20 24.53
C ASP A 26 16.58 0.16 25.38
N ASP A 27 17.31 -0.75 24.73
CA ASP A 27 18.05 -1.83 25.41
C ASP A 27 19.16 -1.33 26.36
N LYS A 28 19.46 -0.02 26.38
CA LYS A 28 20.55 0.60 27.13
C LYS A 28 20.09 1.70 28.09
N ALA A 29 18.95 2.37 27.86
CA ALA A 29 18.46 3.45 28.70
C ALA A 29 16.95 3.77 28.51
N VAL A 30 16.36 4.37 29.54
CA VAL A 30 15.05 5.03 29.44
C VAL A 30 15.25 6.48 29.00
N GLN A 31 14.70 6.82 27.83
CA GLN A 31 14.69 8.18 27.31
C GLN A 31 13.37 8.88 27.67
N ILE A 32 13.49 10.05 28.31
CA ILE A 32 12.36 10.93 28.58
C ILE A 32 12.07 11.73 27.31
N VAL A 33 10.94 11.45 26.67
CA VAL A 33 10.49 12.17 25.49
C VAL A 33 9.98 13.55 25.90
N GLN A 34 10.61 14.61 25.38
CA GLN A 34 10.18 16.00 25.64
C GLN A 34 9.00 16.43 24.75
N ARG A 35 8.96 15.94 23.50
CA ARG A 35 7.91 16.23 22.52
C ARG A 35 7.60 14.96 21.71
N GLY A 36 6.31 14.71 21.51
CA GLY A 36 5.81 13.54 20.78
C GLY A 36 5.35 12.39 21.69
N VAL A 37 4.88 11.33 21.04
CA VAL A 37 4.45 10.07 21.66
C VAL A 37 5.18 8.92 20.96
N PRO A 38 5.48 7.80 21.64
CA PRO A 38 6.14 6.66 21.01
C PRO A 38 5.30 6.08 19.88
N ASN A 39 5.90 5.78 18.72
CA ASN A 39 5.19 5.13 17.62
C ASN A 39 4.73 3.70 18.01
N ALA A 40 3.68 3.21 17.35
CA ALA A 40 3.16 1.83 17.48
C ALA A 40 2.66 1.44 18.89
N ARG A 41 2.09 2.40 19.63
CA ARG A 41 1.33 2.11 20.87
C ARG A 41 -0.11 2.56 20.69
N ALA A 42 -1.07 1.75 21.15
CA ALA A 42 -2.49 2.09 21.08
C ALA A 42 -2.81 3.46 21.71
N LEU A 43 -2.16 3.78 22.83
CA LEU A 43 -2.30 5.08 23.48
C LEU A 43 -1.78 6.24 22.61
N SER A 44 -0.69 6.02 21.89
CA SER A 44 -0.13 7.02 20.98
C SER A 44 -1.03 7.26 19.79
N HIS A 45 -1.64 6.21 19.23
CA HIS A 45 -2.64 6.35 18.17
C HIS A 45 -3.84 7.16 18.65
N PHE A 46 -4.39 6.83 19.83
CA PHE A 46 -5.48 7.59 20.42
C PHE A 46 -5.13 9.08 20.61
N LEU A 47 -3.96 9.37 21.16
CA LEU A 47 -3.52 10.75 21.41
C LEU A 47 -3.27 11.52 20.09
N GLY A 48 -2.68 10.86 19.09
CA GLY A 48 -2.50 11.45 17.76
C GLY A 48 -3.84 11.80 17.12
N GLU A 49 -4.78 10.85 17.11
CA GLU A 49 -6.13 11.06 16.59
C GLU A 49 -6.88 12.17 17.33
N LEU A 50 -6.73 12.29 18.65
CA LEU A 50 -7.34 13.38 19.41
C LEU A 50 -6.86 14.75 18.92
N VAL A 51 -5.55 14.93 18.72
CA VAL A 51 -5.00 16.22 18.24
C VAL A 51 -5.45 16.50 16.81
N LEU A 52 -5.41 15.51 15.92
CA LEU A 52 -5.78 15.70 14.52
C LEU A 52 -7.29 15.90 14.34
N ARG A 53 -8.12 15.35 15.24
CA ARG A 53 -9.56 15.67 15.28
C ARG A 53 -9.82 17.13 15.66
N LEU A 54 -9.01 17.70 16.55
CA LEU A 54 -9.12 19.13 16.89
C LEU A 54 -8.67 20.02 15.74
N LEU A 55 -7.66 19.61 14.98
CA LEU A 55 -7.26 20.29 13.74
C LEU A 55 -8.43 20.32 12.77
N GLU A 56 -9.04 19.15 12.51
CA GLU A 56 -10.18 19.03 11.62
C GLU A 56 -11.34 19.95 12.06
N GLN A 57 -11.69 19.93 13.35
CA GLN A 57 -12.73 20.80 13.90
C GLN A 57 -12.37 22.29 13.71
N TYR A 58 -11.13 22.68 13.98
CA TYR A 58 -10.68 24.07 13.82
C TYR A 58 -10.79 24.55 12.37
N VAL A 59 -10.40 23.72 11.41
CA VAL A 59 -10.54 24.02 9.97
C VAL A 59 -12.01 24.11 9.57
N GLN A 60 -12.85 23.20 10.06
CA GLN A 60 -14.30 23.18 9.75
C GLN A 60 -15.07 24.36 10.37
N GLU A 61 -14.61 24.89 11.51
CA GLU A 61 -15.18 26.10 12.11
C GLU A 61 -14.78 27.37 11.34
N ALA A 62 -13.57 27.39 10.78
CA ALA A 62 -13.04 28.53 10.04
C ALA A 62 -13.50 28.60 8.58
N THR A 63 -13.86 27.46 7.97
CA THR A 63 -14.03 27.36 6.51
C THR A 63 -15.12 26.38 6.08
N GLN A 64 -15.60 26.58 4.86
CA GLN A 64 -16.53 25.69 4.17
C GLN A 64 -15.78 24.73 3.24
N VAL A 65 -14.82 23.96 3.77
CA VAL A 65 -14.12 22.89 3.01
C VAL A 65 -14.60 21.50 3.42
N GLN A 66 -14.42 20.52 2.55
CA GLN A 66 -14.51 19.12 2.93
C GLN A 66 -13.12 18.65 3.36
N VAL A 67 -13.01 18.16 4.59
CA VAL A 67 -11.78 17.56 5.10
C VAL A 67 -11.87 16.05 4.90
N ILE A 68 -10.86 15.47 4.26
CA ILE A 68 -10.67 14.03 4.12
C ILE A 68 -9.38 13.71 4.85
N ARG A 69 -9.41 12.77 5.79
CA ARG A 69 -8.24 12.47 6.62
C ARG A 69 -8.03 10.99 6.83
N VAL A 70 -6.78 10.56 6.72
CA VAL A 70 -6.30 9.24 7.14
C VAL A 70 -5.06 9.46 8.00
N ILE A 71 -5.19 9.30 9.32
CA ILE A 71 -4.12 9.67 10.27
C ILE A 71 -3.68 11.12 10.01
N ASP A 72 -2.44 11.34 9.58
CA ASP A 72 -1.79 12.62 9.31
C ASP A 72 -1.89 13.06 7.85
N ASP A 73 -2.33 12.18 6.94
CA ASP A 73 -2.65 12.55 5.57
C ASP A 73 -3.99 13.29 5.54
N ILE A 74 -3.94 14.58 5.22
CA ILE A 74 -5.10 15.48 5.19
C ILE A 74 -5.28 16.04 3.78
N GLY A 75 -6.46 15.80 3.19
CA GLY A 75 -6.93 16.40 1.96
C GLY A 75 -8.03 17.42 2.22
N LEU A 76 -7.91 18.60 1.61
CA LEU A 76 -8.91 19.67 1.68
C LEU A 76 -9.53 19.85 0.28
N LEU A 77 -10.86 19.69 0.18
CA LEU A 77 -11.59 19.83 -1.07
C LEU A 77 -12.60 20.97 -0.98
N THR A 78 -12.59 21.85 -1.97
CA THR A 78 -13.55 22.96 -2.09
C THR A 78 -13.64 23.46 -3.52
N SER A 79 -14.77 24.08 -3.86
CA SER A 79 -14.97 24.79 -5.13
C SER A 79 -14.58 26.27 -5.07
N SER A 80 -14.15 26.77 -3.91
CA SER A 80 -13.79 28.17 -3.69
C SER A 80 -12.30 28.32 -3.40
N ALA A 81 -11.61 29.08 -4.26
CA ALA A 81 -10.20 29.42 -4.07
C ALA A 81 -9.95 30.17 -2.75
N VAL A 82 -10.88 31.04 -2.34
CA VAL A 82 -10.78 31.79 -1.08
C VAL A 82 -10.85 30.83 0.11
N GLU A 83 -11.82 29.91 0.11
CA GLU A 83 -11.96 28.90 1.17
C GLU A 83 -10.75 27.97 1.24
N ALA A 84 -10.16 27.61 0.09
CA ALA A 84 -8.96 26.78 0.06
C ALA A 84 -7.78 27.47 0.76
N VAL A 85 -7.57 28.76 0.47
CA VAL A 85 -6.51 29.57 1.08
C VAL A 85 -6.76 29.75 2.58
N THR A 86 -8.00 30.05 2.98
CA THR A 86 -8.35 30.19 4.40
C THR A 86 -8.16 28.87 5.16
N ALA A 87 -8.51 27.73 4.54
CA ALA A 87 -8.37 26.43 5.19
C ALA A 87 -6.91 26.05 5.35
N TRP A 88 -6.07 26.33 4.34
CA TRP A 88 -4.63 26.15 4.43
C TRP A 88 -4.01 26.99 5.55
N GLN A 89 -4.39 28.27 5.65
CA GLN A 89 -3.96 29.15 6.74
C GLN A 89 -4.42 28.66 8.11
N ALA A 90 -5.65 28.12 8.21
CA ALA A 90 -6.15 27.53 9.44
C ALA A 90 -5.34 26.29 9.87
N VAL A 91 -4.95 25.43 8.92
CA VAL A 91 -4.04 24.29 9.19
C VAL A 91 -2.70 24.79 9.73
N GLN A 92 -2.07 25.77 9.07
CA GLN A 92 -0.78 26.33 9.52
C GLN A 92 -0.89 26.93 10.92
N THR A 93 -1.94 27.73 11.17
CA THR A 93 -2.20 28.36 12.46
C THR A 93 -2.40 27.33 13.58
N PHE A 94 -3.15 26.26 13.29
CA PHE A 94 -3.34 25.18 14.25
C PHE A 94 -2.03 24.44 14.54
N CYS A 95 -1.27 24.11 13.50
CA CYS A 95 0.02 23.44 13.65
C CYS A 95 0.97 24.24 14.54
N ASP A 96 1.10 25.54 14.30
CA ASP A 96 1.92 26.44 15.12
C ASP A 96 1.46 26.47 16.58
N ALA A 97 0.14 26.56 16.81
CA ALA A 97 -0.43 26.59 18.16
C ALA A 97 -0.25 25.26 18.93
N PHE A 98 -0.22 24.13 18.24
CA PHE A 98 -0.05 22.80 18.82
C PHE A 98 1.40 22.30 18.82
N GLY A 99 2.34 23.07 18.28
CA GLY A 99 3.75 22.70 18.15
C GLY A 99 3.99 21.55 17.16
N LEU A 100 3.14 21.47 16.13
CA LEU A 100 3.27 20.59 14.99
C LEU A 100 3.95 21.33 13.84
N SER A 101 4.51 20.60 12.88
CA SER A 101 5.08 21.18 11.66
C SER A 101 4.49 20.49 10.46
N VAL A 102 4.13 21.29 9.45
CA VAL A 102 3.66 20.79 8.17
C VAL A 102 4.87 20.39 7.33
N ASN A 103 4.78 19.25 6.65
CA ASN A 103 5.81 18.82 5.71
C ASN A 103 5.54 19.45 4.33
N GLU A 104 6.07 20.65 4.11
CA GLU A 104 5.83 21.41 2.87
C GLU A 104 6.25 20.65 1.61
N GLU A 105 7.29 19.81 1.67
CA GLU A 105 7.75 19.00 0.53
C GLU A 105 6.72 17.96 0.10
N LYS A 106 5.86 17.52 1.03
CA LYS A 106 4.77 16.57 0.77
C LYS A 106 3.43 17.25 0.48
N CYS A 107 3.36 18.57 0.65
CA CYS A 107 2.15 19.32 0.39
C CYS A 107 2.02 19.66 -1.10
N GLY A 108 0.78 19.62 -1.58
CA GLY A 108 0.47 20.02 -2.94
C GLY A 108 -0.96 20.51 -3.07
N ALA A 109 -1.20 21.34 -4.08
CA ALA A 109 -2.50 21.87 -4.42
C ALA A 109 -2.72 21.81 -5.92
N VAL A 110 -3.98 21.59 -6.32
CA VAL A 110 -4.38 21.59 -7.72
C VAL A 110 -5.78 22.17 -7.86
N CYS A 111 -5.98 22.98 -8.90
CA CYS A 111 -7.29 23.46 -9.29
C CYS A 111 -7.74 22.69 -10.54
N ILE A 112 -8.80 21.89 -10.41
CA ILE A 112 -9.32 21.06 -11.50
C ILE A 112 -10.43 21.84 -12.22
N GLY A 113 -10.38 21.88 -13.56
CA GLY A 113 -11.39 22.57 -14.38
C GLY A 113 -10.94 23.90 -14.99
N GLY A 114 -9.64 24.19 -15.03
CA GLY A 114 -9.08 25.27 -15.85
C GLY A 114 -8.92 26.64 -15.17
N GLY A 115 -8.89 26.68 -13.84
CA GLY A 115 -8.55 27.88 -13.07
C GLY A 115 -7.13 27.83 -12.50
N ASP A 116 -6.55 28.99 -12.23
CA ASP A 116 -5.24 29.08 -11.57
C ASP A 116 -5.35 28.68 -10.10
N CYS A 117 -4.39 27.89 -9.62
CA CYS A 117 -4.25 27.61 -8.20
C CYS A 117 -3.67 28.85 -7.49
N PRO A 118 -4.29 29.35 -6.42
CA PRO A 118 -3.78 30.50 -5.68
C PRO A 118 -2.31 30.32 -5.26
N ALA A 119 -1.47 31.33 -5.50
CA ALA A 119 -0.04 31.27 -5.22
C ALA A 119 0.33 31.12 -3.73
N SER A 120 -0.63 31.34 -2.83
CA SER A 120 -0.47 31.13 -1.39
C SER A 120 -0.67 29.66 -0.96
N LEU A 121 -1.13 28.79 -1.87
CA LEU A 121 -1.23 27.35 -1.62
C LEU A 121 0.10 26.64 -1.97
N PRO A 122 0.30 25.41 -1.48
CA PRO A 122 1.46 24.60 -1.82
C PRO A 122 1.64 24.45 -3.34
N THR A 123 2.88 24.63 -3.82
CA THR A 123 3.20 24.62 -5.25
C THR A 123 3.35 23.23 -5.85
N GLY A 124 3.56 22.21 -5.01
CA GLY A 124 3.57 20.81 -5.43
C GLY A 124 2.19 20.34 -5.91
N LEU A 125 2.15 19.20 -6.61
CA LEU A 125 0.90 18.50 -6.90
C LEU A 125 0.54 17.56 -5.74
N PRO A 126 -0.76 17.36 -5.43
CA PRO A 126 -1.17 16.40 -4.40
C PRO A 126 -0.63 15.00 -4.69
N GLN A 127 -0.15 14.32 -3.65
CA GLN A 127 0.41 12.98 -3.75
C GLN A 127 -0.24 12.04 -2.73
N TRP A 128 -0.29 10.76 -3.07
CA TRP A 128 -0.70 9.71 -2.14
C TRP A 128 0.14 8.47 -2.41
N LEU A 129 1.02 8.11 -1.48
CA LEU A 129 2.02 7.04 -1.63
C LEU A 129 2.85 7.22 -2.92
N LEU A 130 2.69 6.35 -3.92
CA LEU A 130 3.39 6.40 -5.21
C LEU A 130 2.52 7.01 -6.32
N LEU A 131 1.42 7.65 -5.96
CA LEU A 131 0.53 8.35 -6.88
C LEU A 131 0.64 9.86 -6.75
N GLN A 132 0.38 10.55 -7.85
CA GLN A 132 0.26 12.01 -7.93
C GLN A 132 -0.98 12.37 -8.75
N LEU A 133 -1.69 13.40 -8.32
CA LEU A 133 -2.84 13.95 -9.02
C LEU A 133 -2.37 15.06 -9.96
N ASP A 134 -2.65 14.93 -11.26
CA ASP A 134 -2.24 15.93 -12.24
C ASP A 134 -3.25 17.10 -12.36
N HIS A 135 -2.89 18.10 -13.16
CA HIS A 135 -3.69 19.30 -13.41
C HIS A 135 -5.03 19.03 -14.12
N ASN A 136 -5.18 17.87 -14.77
CA ASN A 136 -6.43 17.46 -15.40
C ASN A 136 -7.36 16.73 -14.42
N GLY A 137 -6.89 16.47 -13.21
CA GLY A 137 -7.61 15.66 -12.22
C GLY A 137 -7.42 14.16 -12.42
N ASP A 138 -6.43 13.73 -13.22
CA ASP A 138 -6.09 12.32 -13.39
C ASP A 138 -5.02 11.90 -12.39
N TRP A 139 -5.24 10.74 -11.75
CA TRP A 139 -4.21 10.09 -10.95
C TRP A 139 -3.21 9.36 -11.84
N ARG A 140 -1.92 9.51 -11.53
CA ARG A 140 -0.81 8.82 -12.22
C ARG A 140 0.21 8.32 -11.23
N VAL A 141 1.03 7.36 -11.64
CA VAL A 141 2.24 7.00 -10.91
C VAL A 141 3.18 8.21 -10.84
N ASN A 142 3.55 8.62 -9.63
CA ASN A 142 4.59 9.60 -9.39
C ASN A 142 5.94 9.01 -9.81
N GLN A 143 6.44 9.40 -10.97
CA GLN A 143 7.65 8.81 -11.57
C GLN A 143 8.88 9.00 -10.68
N THR A 144 9.02 10.15 -10.01
CA THR A 144 10.15 10.40 -9.10
C THR A 144 10.13 9.46 -7.90
N ALA A 145 8.97 9.32 -7.25
CA ALA A 145 8.82 8.42 -6.10
C ALA A 145 8.96 6.94 -6.50
N PHE A 146 8.40 6.58 -7.66
CA PHE A 146 8.52 5.24 -8.22
C PHE A 146 9.98 4.89 -8.56
N GLN A 147 10.71 5.79 -9.22
CA GLN A 147 12.10 5.56 -9.60
C GLN A 147 12.99 5.40 -8.36
N ALA A 148 12.79 6.21 -7.32
CA ALA A 148 13.50 6.07 -6.06
C ALA A 148 13.23 4.70 -5.40
N HIS A 149 11.97 4.24 -5.38
CA HIS A 149 11.61 2.91 -4.89
C HIS A 149 12.22 1.79 -5.73
N LEU A 150 12.26 1.95 -7.06
CA LEU A 150 12.82 0.99 -8.00
C LEU A 150 14.31 0.80 -7.77
N GLU A 151 15.07 1.89 -7.68
CA GLU A 151 16.52 1.88 -7.43
C GLU A 151 16.85 1.22 -6.09
N GLN A 152 16.14 1.61 -5.03
CA GLN A 152 16.28 1.01 -3.71
C GLN A 152 15.96 -0.49 -3.73
N SER A 153 14.90 -0.89 -4.45
CA SER A 153 14.50 -2.30 -4.58
C SER A 153 15.58 -3.12 -5.29
N VAL A 154 16.12 -2.62 -6.41
CA VAL A 154 17.21 -3.27 -7.15
C VAL A 154 18.45 -3.40 -6.26
N GLU A 155 18.82 -2.35 -5.54
CA GLU A 155 19.96 -2.35 -4.63
C GLU A 155 19.81 -3.41 -3.52
N TYR A 156 18.67 -3.43 -2.83
CA TYR A 156 18.41 -4.35 -1.72
C TYR A 156 18.36 -5.81 -2.17
N VAL A 157 17.66 -6.10 -3.27
CA VAL A 157 17.59 -7.46 -3.80
C VAL A 157 18.96 -7.91 -4.30
N SER A 158 19.75 -7.01 -4.90
CA SER A 158 21.08 -7.34 -5.42
C SER A 158 22.12 -7.56 -4.33
N LYS A 159 22.00 -6.90 -3.17
CA LYS A 159 22.92 -7.06 -2.03
C LYS A 159 22.78 -8.40 -1.32
N SER A 160 21.61 -9.03 -1.35
CA SER A 160 21.41 -10.29 -0.64
C SER A 160 22.08 -11.45 -1.38
N HIS A 161 22.88 -12.26 -0.70
CA HIS A 161 23.45 -13.44 -1.34
C HIS A 161 22.46 -14.63 -1.32
N ALA A 162 21.66 -14.85 -0.29
CA ALA A 162 20.78 -16.03 -0.26
C ALA A 162 19.60 -15.92 -1.24
N ILE A 163 19.33 -16.97 -2.02
CA ILE A 163 18.26 -16.99 -3.04
C ILE A 163 16.89 -16.72 -2.42
N ILE A 164 16.56 -17.45 -1.34
CA ILE A 164 15.30 -17.27 -0.62
C ILE A 164 15.17 -15.84 -0.09
N SER A 165 16.25 -15.28 0.46
CA SER A 165 16.25 -13.88 0.92
C SER A 165 16.05 -12.89 -0.21
N ARG A 166 16.60 -13.12 -1.42
CA ARG A 166 16.32 -12.29 -2.59
C ARG A 166 14.85 -12.33 -2.99
N VAL A 167 14.26 -13.53 -3.04
CA VAL A 167 12.84 -13.71 -3.36
C VAL A 167 11.96 -13.00 -2.33
N THR A 168 12.24 -13.17 -1.04
CA THR A 168 11.51 -12.48 0.03
C THR A 168 11.63 -10.96 -0.07
N LEU A 169 12.84 -10.42 -0.34
CA LEU A 169 13.05 -8.99 -0.52
C LEU A 169 12.33 -8.46 -1.77
N TYR A 170 12.40 -9.18 -2.88
CA TYR A 170 11.68 -8.82 -4.11
C TYR A 170 10.18 -8.79 -3.86
N ASN A 171 9.63 -9.87 -3.29
CA ASN A 171 8.20 -9.98 -3.00
C ASN A 171 7.72 -8.86 -2.06
N GLY A 172 8.53 -8.53 -1.05
CA GLY A 172 8.26 -7.42 -0.13
C GLY A 172 8.20 -6.05 -0.82
N ASN A 173 9.21 -5.75 -1.64
CA ASN A 173 9.26 -4.50 -2.41
C ASN A 173 8.13 -4.42 -3.45
N LEU A 174 7.78 -5.53 -4.09
CA LEU A 174 6.65 -5.61 -5.01
C LEU A 174 5.32 -5.40 -4.26
N ALA A 175 5.14 -5.98 -3.08
CA ALA A 175 3.94 -5.77 -2.28
C ALA A 175 3.78 -4.29 -1.86
N TYR A 176 4.87 -3.63 -1.47
CA TYR A 176 4.85 -2.18 -1.22
C TYR A 176 4.51 -1.39 -2.48
N LEU A 177 5.12 -1.72 -3.63
CA LEU A 177 4.82 -1.08 -4.91
C LEU A 177 3.33 -1.20 -5.25
N ILE A 178 2.77 -2.41 -5.20
CA ILE A 178 1.36 -2.68 -5.50
C ILE A 178 0.42 -1.86 -4.60
N LYS A 179 0.75 -1.75 -3.30
CA LYS A 179 0.01 -0.90 -2.36
C LYS A 179 0.11 0.57 -2.75
N GLY A 180 1.33 1.06 -2.97
CA GLY A 180 1.58 2.46 -3.30
C GLY A 180 0.96 2.90 -4.63
N LEU A 181 0.72 1.96 -5.53
CA LEU A 181 0.05 2.19 -6.81
C LEU A 181 -1.49 2.23 -6.72
N GLY A 182 -2.08 1.85 -5.59
CA GLY A 182 -3.54 1.89 -5.40
C GLY A 182 -4.31 1.01 -6.39
N ILE A 183 -3.80 -0.20 -6.70
CA ILE A 183 -4.36 -1.04 -7.79
C ILE A 183 -5.82 -1.46 -7.58
N LYS A 184 -6.32 -1.42 -6.34
CA LYS A 184 -7.71 -1.72 -5.98
C LYS A 184 -8.66 -0.54 -6.19
N LEU A 185 -8.14 0.66 -6.47
CA LEU A 185 -8.94 1.89 -6.55
C LEU A 185 -9.36 2.19 -8.01
N PRO A 186 -10.62 2.58 -8.27
CA PRO A 186 -11.10 2.90 -9.62
C PRO A 186 -10.73 4.33 -10.05
N LEU A 187 -9.43 4.66 -10.14
CA LEU A 187 -8.95 6.03 -10.39
C LEU A 187 -8.81 6.42 -11.87
N GLY A 188 -9.49 5.73 -12.78
CA GLY A 188 -9.52 6.09 -14.21
C GLY A 188 -8.57 5.30 -15.12
N ASN A 189 -8.75 5.44 -16.44
CA ASN A 189 -7.94 4.76 -17.45
C ASN A 189 -6.48 5.23 -17.45
N VAL A 190 -6.26 6.52 -17.23
CA VAL A 190 -4.92 7.13 -17.17
C VAL A 190 -4.10 6.52 -16.04
N HIS A 191 -4.71 6.37 -14.85
CA HIS A 191 -4.11 5.70 -13.71
C HIS A 191 -3.73 4.26 -14.05
N ARG A 192 -4.66 3.49 -14.62
CA ARG A 192 -4.44 2.08 -15.00
C ARG A 192 -3.30 1.89 -15.97
N GLU A 193 -3.20 2.76 -16.97
CA GLU A 193 -2.11 2.73 -17.94
C GLU A 193 -0.76 3.07 -17.29
N SER A 194 -0.72 4.08 -16.41
CA SER A 194 0.50 4.43 -15.68
C SER A 194 0.98 3.31 -14.75
N ILE A 195 0.06 2.54 -14.14
CA ILE A 195 0.40 1.34 -13.35
C ILE A 195 1.05 0.27 -14.23
N ASN A 196 0.50 0.01 -15.42
CA ASN A 196 1.03 -1.02 -16.32
C ASN A 196 2.48 -0.72 -16.69
N GLN A 197 2.77 0.54 -16.99
CA GLN A 197 4.12 1.00 -17.32
C GLN A 197 5.08 0.83 -16.13
N ALA A 198 4.68 1.28 -14.93
CA ALA A 198 5.51 1.14 -13.73
C ALA A 198 5.79 -0.33 -13.37
N ILE A 199 4.81 -1.22 -13.52
CA ILE A 199 4.95 -2.63 -13.19
C ILE A 199 5.80 -3.38 -14.21
N ALA A 200 5.69 -3.03 -15.49
CA ALA A 200 6.60 -3.53 -16.52
C ALA A 200 8.05 -3.10 -16.23
N GLN A 201 8.28 -1.81 -15.93
CA GLN A 201 9.61 -1.31 -15.57
C GLN A 201 10.18 -2.03 -14.33
N PHE A 202 9.37 -2.20 -13.28
CA PHE A 202 9.79 -2.93 -12.08
C PHE A 202 10.17 -4.38 -12.38
N HIS A 203 9.42 -5.07 -13.25
CA HIS A 203 9.73 -6.45 -13.61
C HIS A 203 11.11 -6.61 -14.28
N TYR A 204 11.45 -5.69 -15.19
CA TYR A 204 12.68 -5.77 -15.99
C TYR A 204 13.92 -5.19 -15.30
N ALA A 205 13.78 -4.41 -14.22
CA ALA A 205 14.92 -3.71 -13.61
C ALA A 205 16.01 -4.60 -12.95
N PHE A 206 15.73 -5.88 -12.69
CA PHE A 206 16.59 -6.73 -11.84
C PHE A 206 17.72 -7.46 -12.59
N LEU A 207 17.69 -7.57 -13.93
CA LEU A 207 18.80 -8.14 -14.72
C LEU A 207 18.91 -7.53 -16.12
N GLY A 208 18.94 -6.19 -16.19
CA GLY A 208 18.93 -5.47 -17.46
C GLY A 208 17.60 -5.58 -18.21
N GLU A 209 17.44 -4.74 -19.24
CA GLU A 209 16.14 -4.40 -19.86
C GLU A 209 15.32 -5.59 -20.42
N THR A 210 15.91 -6.78 -20.58
CA THR A 210 15.26 -7.90 -21.28
C THR A 210 15.08 -9.18 -20.47
N GLN A 211 15.75 -9.33 -19.32
CA GLN A 211 15.82 -10.63 -18.63
C GLN A 211 15.07 -10.68 -17.28
N GLY A 212 14.95 -9.52 -16.59
CA GLY A 212 14.11 -9.36 -15.40
C GLY A 212 14.50 -10.24 -14.19
N ILE A 213 13.63 -10.24 -13.17
CA ILE A 213 13.87 -10.96 -11.90
C ILE A 213 14.03 -12.47 -12.07
N VAL A 214 13.30 -13.07 -13.01
CA VAL A 214 13.33 -14.51 -13.27
C VAL A 214 14.73 -14.95 -13.69
N ALA A 215 15.33 -14.24 -14.65
CA ALA A 215 16.66 -14.56 -15.13
C ALA A 215 17.71 -14.35 -14.04
N LEU A 216 17.58 -13.31 -13.22
CA LEU A 216 18.43 -13.12 -12.04
C LEU A 216 18.41 -14.34 -11.12
N ILE A 217 17.22 -14.82 -10.77
CA ILE A 217 17.10 -15.98 -9.88
C ILE A 217 17.65 -17.24 -10.56
N ARG A 218 17.37 -17.47 -11.85
CA ARG A 218 17.93 -18.60 -12.62
C ARG A 218 19.46 -18.58 -12.64
N GLN A 219 20.06 -17.44 -12.97
CA GLN A 219 21.50 -17.27 -13.02
C GLN A 219 22.13 -17.61 -11.66
N LEU A 220 21.54 -17.12 -10.57
CA LEU A 220 22.04 -17.40 -9.22
C LEU A 220 21.93 -18.87 -8.82
N ILE A 221 20.88 -19.58 -9.26
CA ILE A 221 20.76 -21.02 -9.03
C ILE A 221 21.84 -21.75 -9.83
N GLN A 222 21.99 -21.41 -11.11
CA GLN A 222 22.98 -22.01 -12.01
C GLN A 222 24.40 -21.87 -11.46
N GLU A 223 24.79 -20.66 -11.05
CA GLU A 223 26.14 -20.38 -10.53
C GLU A 223 26.48 -21.11 -9.22
N ARG A 224 25.46 -21.47 -8.42
CA ARG A 224 25.66 -22.02 -7.07
C ARG A 224 25.59 -23.53 -6.99
N PHE A 225 24.68 -24.12 -7.75
CA PHE A 225 24.30 -25.52 -7.55
C PHE A 225 24.67 -26.41 -8.73
N PHE A 226 25.07 -25.83 -9.86
CA PHE A 226 25.38 -26.59 -11.06
C PHE A 226 26.79 -26.27 -11.56
N GLU A 227 27.47 -27.29 -12.07
CA GLU A 227 28.73 -27.11 -12.78
C GLU A 227 28.47 -26.43 -14.15
N LYS A 228 29.47 -25.73 -14.71
CA LYS A 228 29.31 -24.97 -15.96
C LYS A 228 28.84 -25.82 -17.15
N ASP A 229 29.14 -27.12 -17.11
CA ASP A 229 28.81 -28.07 -18.19
C ASP A 229 27.48 -28.81 -17.93
N GLN A 230 26.83 -28.60 -16.78
CA GLN A 230 25.51 -29.13 -16.47
C GLN A 230 24.41 -28.17 -16.91
N ALA A 231 23.84 -28.43 -18.09
CA ALA A 231 22.66 -27.71 -18.57
C ALA A 231 21.39 -28.21 -17.84
N VAL A 232 21.00 -27.54 -16.75
CA VAL A 232 19.73 -27.82 -16.06
C VAL A 232 18.71 -26.74 -16.41
N SER A 233 17.60 -27.16 -17.03
CA SER A 233 16.49 -26.27 -17.35
C SER A 233 15.62 -26.04 -16.11
N ILE A 234 15.61 -24.81 -15.59
CA ILE A 234 14.77 -24.41 -14.47
C ILE A 234 13.48 -23.77 -15.02
N PRO A 235 12.31 -24.43 -14.90
CA PRO A 235 11.06 -23.88 -15.43
C PRO A 235 10.59 -22.66 -14.63
N ASP A 236 10.01 -21.67 -15.32
CA ASP A 236 9.43 -20.47 -14.69
C ASP A 236 8.37 -20.84 -13.68
N ALA A 237 7.57 -21.84 -14.03
CA ALA A 237 6.52 -22.36 -13.18
C ALA A 237 7.04 -22.73 -11.79
N TRP A 238 8.22 -23.34 -11.66
CA TRP A 238 8.79 -23.69 -10.36
C TRP A 238 9.16 -22.46 -9.52
N LEU A 239 9.69 -21.40 -10.15
CA LEU A 239 10.03 -20.16 -9.46
C LEU A 239 8.78 -19.48 -8.88
N TYR A 240 7.70 -19.44 -9.66
CA TYR A 240 6.42 -18.83 -9.27
C TYR A 240 5.54 -19.74 -8.41
N TRP A 241 5.79 -21.05 -8.41
CA TRP A 241 5.01 -22.01 -7.63
C TRP A 241 5.09 -21.69 -6.13
N PRO A 242 4.01 -21.90 -5.35
CA PRO A 242 4.05 -21.62 -3.92
C PRO A 242 5.22 -22.32 -3.23
N ILE A 243 5.94 -21.60 -2.36
CA ILE A 243 7.04 -22.20 -1.59
C ILE A 243 6.54 -23.31 -0.68
N SER A 244 5.31 -23.16 -0.18
CA SER A 244 4.57 -24.18 0.54
C SER A 244 4.41 -25.47 -0.27
N ALA A 245 4.29 -25.35 -1.59
CA ALA A 245 4.22 -26.45 -2.54
C ALA A 245 5.58 -26.84 -3.17
N GLY A 246 6.69 -26.38 -2.57
CA GLY A 246 8.06 -26.71 -2.98
C GLY A 246 8.59 -25.92 -4.16
N GLY A 247 7.94 -24.82 -4.53
CA GLY A 247 8.50 -23.79 -5.42
C GLY A 247 9.36 -22.77 -4.68
N LEU A 248 9.64 -21.63 -5.32
CA LEU A 248 10.29 -20.49 -4.65
C LEU A 248 9.31 -19.43 -4.13
N GLY A 249 8.05 -19.45 -4.56
CA GLY A 249 7.06 -18.45 -4.18
C GLY A 249 7.39 -17.05 -4.68
N LEU A 250 8.16 -16.92 -5.78
CA LEU A 250 8.39 -15.63 -6.41
C LEU A 250 7.04 -15.04 -6.84
N LYS A 251 6.77 -13.77 -6.54
CA LYS A 251 5.52 -13.12 -6.93
C LYS A 251 5.61 -12.63 -8.37
N GLN A 252 4.52 -12.77 -9.12
CA GLN A 252 4.46 -12.37 -10.53
C GLN A 252 3.70 -11.04 -10.66
N ALA A 253 4.45 -9.96 -10.88
CA ALA A 253 3.95 -8.59 -10.89
C ALA A 253 2.81 -8.35 -11.89
N MET A 254 2.90 -8.88 -13.12
CA MET A 254 1.86 -8.66 -14.13
C MET A 254 0.54 -9.34 -13.75
N ILE A 255 0.57 -10.57 -13.23
CA ILE A 255 -0.64 -11.29 -12.76
C ILE A 255 -1.29 -10.51 -11.61
N LEU A 256 -0.51 -9.89 -10.71
CA LEU A 256 -1.10 -9.07 -9.66
C LEU A 256 -1.97 -7.96 -10.24
N VAL A 257 -1.50 -7.25 -11.27
CA VAL A 257 -2.19 -6.10 -11.87
C VAL A 257 -3.27 -6.49 -12.88
N THR A 258 -3.02 -7.47 -13.76
CA THR A 258 -3.93 -7.86 -14.85
C THR A 258 -5.32 -8.22 -14.33
N ARG A 259 -5.41 -8.84 -13.16
CA ARG A 259 -6.67 -9.25 -12.53
C ARG A 259 -7.58 -8.06 -12.20
N TYR A 260 -6.99 -6.99 -11.67
CA TYR A 260 -7.71 -5.75 -11.38
C TYR A 260 -7.99 -4.95 -12.66
N ASN A 261 -7.10 -4.98 -13.64
CA ASN A 261 -7.37 -4.35 -14.94
C ASN A 261 -8.55 -5.00 -15.67
N GLN A 262 -8.66 -6.33 -15.62
CA GLN A 262 -9.81 -7.05 -16.16
C GLN A 262 -11.09 -6.68 -15.42
N ALA A 263 -11.05 -6.62 -14.08
CA ALA A 263 -12.19 -6.24 -13.26
C ALA A 263 -12.64 -4.81 -13.57
N TYR A 264 -11.70 -3.87 -13.63
CA TYR A 264 -11.95 -2.47 -13.94
C TYR A 264 -12.62 -2.29 -15.31
N LYS A 265 -12.18 -3.03 -16.34
CA LYS A 265 -12.82 -3.01 -17.67
C LYS A 265 -14.25 -3.54 -17.67
N GLN A 266 -14.61 -4.38 -16.70
CA GLN A 266 -15.94 -4.95 -16.54
C GLN A 266 -16.84 -4.09 -15.65
N GLN A 267 -16.30 -3.09 -14.97
CA GLN A 267 -17.12 -2.19 -14.18
C GLN A 267 -18.06 -1.42 -15.12
N PRO A 268 -19.33 -1.24 -14.73
CA PRO A 268 -20.21 -0.34 -15.46
C PRO A 268 -19.55 1.04 -15.50
N PRO A 269 -19.66 1.78 -16.62
CA PRO A 269 -19.14 3.14 -16.68
C PRO A 269 -19.71 3.93 -15.49
N LEU A 270 -18.89 4.81 -14.92
CA LEU A 270 -19.42 5.80 -14.00
C LEU A 270 -20.58 6.50 -14.73
N PRO A 271 -21.74 6.68 -14.09
CA PRO A 271 -22.86 7.34 -14.74
C PRO A 271 -22.37 8.66 -15.33
N GLU A 272 -22.57 8.86 -16.63
CA GLU A 272 -22.26 10.13 -17.28
C GLU A 272 -23.00 11.23 -16.51
N PHE A 273 -22.26 12.17 -15.94
CA PHE A 273 -22.87 13.33 -15.31
C PHE A 273 -23.55 14.14 -16.42
N PRO A 274 -24.88 14.34 -16.38
CA PRO A 274 -25.50 15.22 -17.32
C PRO A 274 -25.02 16.64 -16.99
N GLN A 275 -24.11 17.18 -17.80
CA GLN A 275 -23.60 18.53 -17.60
C GLN A 275 -24.74 19.56 -17.67
N GLY A 276 -24.67 20.60 -16.83
CA GLY A 276 -25.64 21.70 -16.81
C GLY A 276 -26.99 21.38 -16.15
N GLU A 277 -28.05 22.12 -16.52
CA GLU A 277 -29.38 22.05 -15.88
C GLU A 277 -30.05 20.67 -15.91
N LYS A 278 -29.70 19.81 -16.88
CA LYS A 278 -30.26 18.45 -16.99
C LYS A 278 -29.88 17.57 -15.81
N GLY A 279 -28.64 17.64 -15.33
CA GLY A 279 -28.19 16.86 -14.17
C GLY A 279 -28.75 17.37 -12.84
N LEU A 280 -29.06 18.67 -12.76
CA LEU A 280 -29.75 19.30 -11.61
C LEU A 280 -31.21 18.83 -11.51
N LYS A 281 -31.94 18.77 -12.63
CA LYS A 281 -33.34 18.34 -12.67
C LYS A 281 -33.54 16.84 -12.40
N GLN A 282 -32.54 16.02 -12.73
CA GLN A 282 -32.57 14.57 -12.47
C GLN A 282 -31.98 14.18 -11.10
N GLY A 283 -31.41 15.15 -10.36
CA GLY A 283 -30.83 14.90 -9.03
C GLY A 283 -29.53 14.08 -9.04
N ILE A 284 -28.82 14.07 -10.17
CA ILE A 284 -27.60 13.28 -10.46
C ILE A 284 -26.34 14.15 -10.41
N ASN A 285 -26.45 15.47 -10.61
CA ASN A 285 -25.35 16.38 -10.29
C ASN A 285 -25.09 16.35 -8.77
N PRO A 286 -23.82 16.52 -8.33
CA PRO A 286 -23.56 16.85 -6.93
C PRO A 286 -24.51 18.00 -6.56
N PRO A 287 -25.38 17.84 -5.54
CA PRO A 287 -26.30 18.90 -5.20
C PRO A 287 -25.49 20.17 -4.96
N ALA A 288 -25.97 21.30 -5.50
CA ALA A 288 -25.45 22.61 -5.10
C ALA A 288 -25.38 22.58 -3.58
N ARG A 289 -24.20 22.90 -3.03
CA ARG A 289 -23.89 22.83 -1.60
C ARG A 289 -24.66 23.93 -0.85
N ASN A 290 -25.98 23.84 -0.88
CA ASN A 290 -26.91 24.69 -0.14
C ASN A 290 -27.41 23.88 1.05
N GLU A 291 -26.50 23.41 1.90
CA GLU A 291 -26.85 22.61 3.08
C GLU A 291 -26.25 23.26 4.32
N GLY A 292 -26.93 24.33 4.77
CA GLY A 292 -26.67 24.99 6.04
C GLY A 292 -27.11 24.17 7.27
N SER A 293 -27.39 22.88 7.14
CA SER A 293 -27.73 22.02 8.27
C SER A 293 -26.46 21.47 8.92
N GLN A 294 -26.28 21.74 10.22
CA GLN A 294 -25.12 21.32 11.03
C GLN A 294 -24.82 19.81 10.99
N ASP A 295 -25.77 18.98 10.58
CA ASP A 295 -25.67 17.52 10.56
C ASP A 295 -25.51 16.92 9.15
N TRP A 296 -25.23 17.75 8.15
CA TRP A 296 -25.00 17.32 6.77
C TRP A 296 -23.96 16.20 6.66
N GLN A 297 -22.85 16.30 7.40
CA GLN A 297 -21.75 15.34 7.36
C GLN A 297 -22.11 13.97 7.97
N SER A 298 -23.14 13.90 8.84
CA SER A 298 -23.50 12.67 9.55
C SER A 298 -24.72 11.94 8.96
N ARG A 299 -25.45 12.55 8.03
CA ARG A 299 -26.60 11.91 7.36
C ARG A 299 -26.19 11.20 6.07
N LYS A 300 -26.85 10.08 5.78
CA LYS A 300 -26.80 9.44 4.46
C LYS A 300 -27.47 10.37 3.44
N ASN A 301 -26.65 11.04 2.64
CA ASN A 301 -27.10 12.00 1.65
C ASN A 301 -26.63 11.63 0.23
N LYS A 302 -26.98 12.44 -0.77
CA LYS A 302 -26.58 12.17 -2.17
C LYS A 302 -25.07 12.17 -2.36
N TRP A 303 -24.36 13.06 -1.66
CA TRP A 303 -22.89 13.08 -1.65
C TRP A 303 -22.30 11.84 -0.96
N ALA A 304 -22.87 11.40 0.17
CA ALA A 304 -22.44 10.18 0.85
C ALA A 304 -22.66 8.94 -0.04
N THR A 305 -23.77 8.88 -0.77
CA THR A 305 -24.05 7.79 -1.74
C THR A 305 -23.09 7.85 -2.93
N PHE A 306 -22.76 9.06 -3.39
CA PHE A 306 -21.78 9.31 -4.44
C PHE A 306 -20.38 8.84 -4.03
N TYR A 307 -19.88 9.32 -2.88
CA TYR A 307 -18.57 8.94 -2.36
C TYR A 307 -18.49 7.44 -1.97
N ALA A 308 -19.57 6.85 -1.45
CA ALA A 308 -19.60 5.42 -1.14
C ALA A 308 -19.34 4.53 -2.37
N ARG A 309 -19.77 4.95 -3.57
CA ARG A 309 -19.46 4.22 -4.82
C ARG A 309 -18.01 4.41 -5.27
N LEU A 310 -17.42 5.60 -5.03
CA LEU A 310 -15.99 5.85 -5.29
C LEU A 310 -15.05 5.15 -4.29
N GLN A 311 -15.57 4.83 -3.11
CA GLN A 311 -14.87 4.06 -2.08
C GLN A 311 -15.00 2.53 -2.27
N THR A 312 -15.69 2.07 -3.31
CA THR A 312 -15.80 0.64 -3.58
C THR A 312 -14.51 0.15 -4.24
N GLU A 313 -13.76 -0.67 -3.51
CA GLU A 313 -12.59 -1.35 -4.07
C GLU A 313 -12.99 -2.29 -5.21
N ILE A 314 -12.09 -2.41 -6.19
CA ILE A 314 -12.23 -3.35 -7.28
C ILE A 314 -11.88 -4.74 -6.77
N GLU A 315 -12.83 -5.66 -6.87
CA GLU A 315 -12.56 -7.08 -6.62
C GLU A 315 -11.83 -7.72 -7.81
N PRO A 316 -10.74 -8.48 -7.61
CA PRO A 316 -9.98 -9.07 -8.70
C PRO A 316 -10.77 -10.20 -9.40
N VAL A 317 -10.66 -10.29 -10.73
CA VAL A 317 -11.31 -11.36 -11.51
C VAL A 317 -10.55 -12.68 -11.35
N LYS A 318 -11.29 -13.79 -11.22
CA LYS A 318 -10.75 -15.16 -11.25
C LYS A 318 -10.38 -15.59 -12.68
N PRO A 319 -9.41 -16.49 -12.87
CA PRO A 319 -9.12 -17.01 -14.21
C PRO A 319 -10.35 -17.75 -14.77
N ILE A 320 -10.47 -17.82 -16.10
CA ILE A 320 -11.54 -18.55 -16.76
C ILE A 320 -11.41 -20.04 -16.40
N ALA A 321 -12.42 -20.56 -15.70
CA ALA A 321 -12.40 -21.92 -15.19
C ALA A 321 -12.57 -22.95 -16.30
N THR A 322 -11.78 -24.03 -16.22
CA THR A 322 -12.02 -25.25 -17.01
C THR A 322 -12.27 -26.43 -16.06
N PRO A 323 -13.09 -27.42 -16.42
CA PRO A 323 -13.39 -28.55 -15.51
C PRO A 323 -12.12 -29.29 -15.04
N VAL A 324 -11.15 -29.45 -15.94
CA VAL A 324 -9.86 -30.10 -15.63
C VAL A 324 -9.09 -29.27 -14.61
N MET A 325 -8.93 -27.96 -14.85
CA MET A 325 -8.14 -27.12 -13.95
C MET A 325 -8.81 -26.90 -12.59
N GLU A 326 -10.14 -26.77 -12.53
CA GLU A 326 -10.85 -26.72 -11.24
C GLU A 326 -10.67 -28.02 -10.45
N THR A 327 -10.66 -29.17 -11.11
CA THR A 327 -10.37 -30.45 -10.44
C THR A 327 -8.97 -30.45 -9.83
N LEU A 328 -7.96 -30.01 -10.59
CA LEU A 328 -6.57 -29.90 -10.12
C LEU A 328 -6.40 -28.89 -8.98
N VAL A 329 -7.06 -27.73 -9.06
CA VAL A 329 -7.05 -26.72 -8.00
C VAL A 329 -7.75 -27.23 -6.74
N ASN A 330 -8.86 -27.93 -6.86
CA ASN A 330 -9.56 -28.50 -5.70
C ASN A 330 -8.73 -29.59 -5.03
N ASP A 331 -8.06 -30.46 -5.79
CA ASP A 331 -7.11 -31.44 -5.26
C ASP A 331 -5.94 -30.75 -4.53
N PHE A 332 -5.41 -29.66 -5.09
CA PHE A 332 -4.39 -28.83 -4.45
C PHE A 332 -4.88 -28.26 -3.11
N ILE A 333 -6.08 -27.69 -3.07
CA ILE A 333 -6.71 -27.15 -1.84
C ILE A 333 -6.93 -28.27 -0.81
N GLU A 334 -7.46 -29.42 -1.21
CA GLU A 334 -7.72 -30.55 -0.31
C GLU A 334 -6.42 -31.06 0.31
N ARG A 335 -5.36 -31.18 -0.49
CA ARG A 335 -4.05 -31.59 0.02
C ARG A 335 -3.46 -30.54 0.97
N GLY A 336 -3.58 -29.25 0.65
CA GLY A 336 -3.21 -28.16 1.55
C GLY A 336 -3.98 -28.24 2.88
N SER A 337 -5.29 -28.46 2.81
CA SER A 337 -6.13 -28.65 4.00
C SER A 337 -5.63 -29.81 4.89
N LYS A 338 -5.25 -30.95 4.30
CA LYS A 338 -4.67 -32.09 5.04
C LYS A 338 -3.36 -31.73 5.75
N LEU A 339 -2.46 -31.00 5.08
CA LEU A 339 -1.17 -30.59 5.65
C LEU A 339 -1.32 -29.56 6.77
N THR A 340 -2.37 -28.75 6.72
CA THR A 340 -2.63 -27.65 7.66
C THR A 340 -3.60 -28.00 8.77
N SER A 341 -3.97 -29.27 8.89
CA SER A 341 -5.01 -29.73 9.83
C SER A 341 -6.34 -28.94 9.67
N GLY A 342 -6.71 -28.62 8.43
CA GLY A 342 -7.99 -27.98 8.08
C GLY A 342 -7.97 -26.45 8.08
N ARG A 343 -6.83 -25.79 8.33
CA ARG A 343 -6.76 -24.31 8.32
C ARG A 343 -6.87 -23.73 6.92
N GLN A 344 -6.31 -24.39 5.91
CA GLN A 344 -6.48 -23.99 4.52
C GLN A 344 -7.81 -24.54 3.99
N GLN A 345 -8.75 -23.63 3.69
CA GLN A 345 -10.06 -23.97 3.12
C GLN A 345 -10.23 -23.45 1.69
N ASN A 346 -9.43 -22.47 1.29
CA ASN A 346 -9.45 -21.89 -0.06
C ASN A 346 -8.08 -21.30 -0.37
N ILE A 347 -7.91 -20.85 -1.61
CA ILE A 347 -6.77 -20.06 -2.04
C ILE A 347 -7.25 -18.72 -2.60
N THR A 348 -6.36 -17.73 -2.54
CA THR A 348 -6.62 -16.38 -3.03
C THR A 348 -6.79 -16.36 -4.55
N VAL A 349 -7.37 -15.29 -5.08
CA VAL A 349 -7.52 -15.12 -6.53
C VAL A 349 -6.15 -15.12 -7.20
N TYR A 350 -5.13 -14.56 -6.54
CA TYR A 350 -3.76 -14.55 -7.04
C TYR A 350 -3.22 -15.96 -7.24
N TRP A 351 -3.31 -16.81 -6.21
CA TRP A 351 -2.81 -18.17 -6.28
C TRP A 351 -3.59 -19.02 -7.29
N ARG A 352 -4.90 -18.78 -7.47
CA ARG A 352 -5.66 -19.40 -8.57
C ARG A 352 -5.05 -19.05 -9.93
N TRP A 353 -4.73 -17.79 -10.18
CA TRP A 353 -4.07 -17.40 -11.44
C TRP A 353 -2.71 -18.08 -11.62
N ILE A 354 -1.89 -18.17 -10.56
CA ILE A 354 -0.61 -18.89 -10.64
C ILE A 354 -0.81 -20.36 -11.01
N LEU A 355 -1.73 -21.06 -10.34
CA LEU A 355 -2.05 -22.45 -10.65
C LEU A 355 -2.57 -22.63 -12.08
N TYR A 356 -3.44 -21.73 -12.55
CA TYR A 356 -3.98 -21.77 -13.91
C TYR A 356 -2.92 -21.48 -14.98
N THR A 357 -2.04 -20.51 -14.74
CA THR A 357 -1.01 -20.07 -15.70
C THR A 357 0.15 -21.05 -15.76
N TYR A 358 0.64 -21.51 -14.61
CA TYR A 358 1.89 -22.29 -14.52
C TYR A 358 1.66 -23.78 -14.28
N GLY A 359 0.45 -24.18 -13.89
CA GLY A 359 0.09 -25.56 -13.60
C GLY A 359 0.35 -26.56 -14.72
N PRO A 360 0.07 -26.27 -16.01
CA PRO A 360 0.42 -27.16 -17.11
C PRO A 360 1.93 -27.45 -17.18
N GLN A 361 2.77 -26.41 -17.05
CA GLN A 361 4.22 -26.60 -17.03
C GLN A 361 4.70 -27.37 -15.79
N ILE A 362 4.07 -27.19 -14.62
CA ILE A 362 4.36 -28.01 -13.43
C ILE A 362 4.06 -29.49 -13.70
N LEU A 363 2.91 -29.79 -14.30
CA LEU A 363 2.53 -31.16 -14.65
C LEU A 363 3.51 -31.77 -15.64
N ASP A 364 3.90 -31.03 -16.67
CA ASP A 364 4.82 -31.51 -17.69
C ASP A 364 6.22 -31.82 -17.12
N TYR A 365 6.73 -30.96 -16.22
CA TYR A 365 8.08 -31.12 -15.66
C TYR A 365 8.15 -32.10 -14.48
N PHE A 366 7.15 -32.08 -13.60
CA PHE A 366 7.22 -32.81 -12.32
C PHE A 366 6.21 -33.96 -12.23
N GLY A 367 5.34 -34.14 -13.23
CA GLY A 367 4.32 -35.19 -13.27
C GLY A 367 3.21 -35.02 -12.24
N SER A 368 3.19 -33.92 -11.50
CA SER A 368 2.30 -33.71 -10.36
C SER A 368 1.96 -32.23 -10.21
N PHE A 369 0.67 -31.92 -10.13
CA PHE A 369 0.15 -30.59 -9.77
C PHE A 369 0.19 -30.34 -8.26
N ARG A 370 0.66 -31.31 -7.47
CA ARG A 370 0.69 -31.23 -6.01
C ARG A 370 2.00 -30.58 -5.54
N PHE A 371 2.25 -30.75 -4.25
CA PHE A 371 3.45 -30.35 -3.54
C PHE A 371 4.65 -31.11 -4.10
N LEU A 372 5.66 -30.36 -4.55
CA LEU A 372 6.98 -30.89 -4.84
C LEU A 372 7.60 -31.36 -3.51
N MET A 373 8.29 -32.50 -3.54
CA MET A 373 8.85 -33.26 -2.40
C MET A 373 8.68 -32.54 -1.04
N THR A 374 7.58 -32.82 -0.33
CA THR A 374 7.20 -32.07 0.89
C THR A 374 8.28 -32.08 1.98
N GLU A 375 9.15 -33.08 1.96
CA GLU A 375 10.31 -33.23 2.84
C GLU A 375 11.38 -32.14 2.64
N LEU A 376 11.41 -31.52 1.45
CA LEU A 376 12.35 -30.46 1.07
C LEU A 376 11.76 -29.06 1.27
N VAL A 377 10.48 -28.96 1.63
CA VAL A 377 9.84 -27.68 1.94
C VAL A 377 10.41 -27.16 3.27
N PRO A 378 10.91 -25.92 3.34
CA PRO A 378 11.51 -25.37 4.55
C PRO A 378 10.43 -24.95 5.58
N LEU A 379 9.63 -25.92 6.04
CA LEU A 379 8.46 -25.70 6.90
C LEU A 379 8.81 -24.92 8.16
N GLN A 380 9.99 -25.15 8.74
CA GLN A 380 10.45 -24.44 9.94
C GLN A 380 10.75 -22.95 9.68
N LEU A 381 11.23 -22.57 8.48
CA LEU A 381 11.45 -21.18 8.12
C LEU A 381 10.14 -20.45 7.85
N ILE A 382 9.18 -21.14 7.21
CA ILE A 382 7.83 -20.66 6.96
C ILE A 382 7.10 -20.45 8.30
N SER A 383 7.08 -21.46 9.18
CA SER A 383 6.35 -21.44 10.45
C SER A 383 6.90 -20.41 11.46
N GLN A 384 8.20 -20.11 11.40
CA GLN A 384 8.83 -19.09 12.25
C GLN A 384 8.65 -17.66 11.70
N GLY A 385 7.95 -17.48 10.57
CA GLY A 385 7.76 -16.18 9.95
C GLY A 385 9.06 -15.56 9.44
N ARG A 386 10.15 -16.33 9.32
CA ARG A 386 11.47 -15.83 8.88
C ARG A 386 11.52 -15.54 7.38
N LEU A 387 10.47 -15.92 6.66
CA LEU A 387 10.24 -15.58 5.25
C LEU A 387 9.25 -14.43 5.07
N LYS A 388 8.70 -13.87 6.17
CA LYS A 388 7.91 -12.65 6.09
C LYS A 388 8.83 -11.51 5.70
N SER A 389 8.36 -10.69 4.77
CA SER A 389 9.07 -9.50 4.38
C SER A 389 9.30 -8.60 5.61
N PRO A 390 10.51 -8.03 5.79
CA PRO A 390 10.77 -7.08 6.88
C PRO A 390 9.90 -5.81 6.79
N PHE A 391 9.22 -5.58 5.67
CA PHE A 391 8.29 -4.47 5.48
C PHE A 391 6.88 -4.75 6.03
N PHE A 392 6.58 -5.98 6.45
CA PHE A 392 5.22 -6.44 6.81
C PHE A 392 5.14 -7.13 8.17
N ASP A 393 6.03 -6.77 9.11
CA ASP A 393 5.76 -7.04 10.52
C ASP A 393 4.97 -5.86 11.10
N GLU A 394 3.67 -6.05 11.34
CA GLU A 394 2.80 -5.07 12.00
C GLU A 394 3.31 -4.65 13.39
N SER A 395 4.19 -5.45 14.01
CA SER A 395 4.80 -5.15 15.30
C SER A 395 6.20 -4.55 15.20
N ILE A 396 6.82 -4.57 14.02
CA ILE A 396 8.19 -4.12 13.80
C ILE A 396 8.25 -3.20 12.58
N SER A 397 7.88 -1.94 12.79
CA SER A 397 8.44 -0.84 12.00
C SER A 397 9.92 -0.65 12.36
N ARG A 398 10.78 -1.55 11.88
CA ARG A 398 12.23 -1.35 11.88
C ARG A 398 12.72 -1.44 10.45
N TYR A 399 12.89 -0.27 9.83
CA TYR A 399 14.05 -0.13 8.96
C TYR A 399 15.29 -0.49 9.79
N PRO A 400 16.25 -1.27 9.27
CA PRO A 400 17.51 -1.46 9.94
C PRO A 400 18.21 -0.10 10.01
N GLN A 401 18.16 0.54 11.18
CA GLN A 401 19.10 1.57 11.55
C GLN A 401 20.48 0.91 11.48
N GLY A 402 21.32 1.38 10.54
CA GLY A 402 22.64 0.85 10.31
C GLY A 402 23.42 0.72 11.62
N SER A 403 23.94 -0.47 11.86
CA SER A 403 24.94 -0.71 12.89
C SER A 403 26.20 0.10 12.56
N ASN A 404 26.52 1.06 13.43
CA ASN A 404 27.82 1.70 13.66
C ASN A 404 28.89 1.49 12.57
N VAL A 405 28.91 2.36 11.55
CA VAL A 405 30.14 2.76 10.86
C VAL A 405 30.07 4.28 10.71
N GLY A 406 31.15 4.96 11.12
CA GLY A 406 31.22 6.40 11.30
C GLY A 406 30.61 7.22 10.16
N TYR A 407 29.85 8.25 10.56
CA TYR A 407 29.26 9.25 9.67
C TYR A 407 30.33 9.91 8.80
N ALA A 408 30.34 9.57 7.51
CA ALA A 408 30.64 10.54 6.46
C ALA A 408 29.29 11.01 5.89
N GLN A 409 29.08 12.32 5.87
CA GLN A 409 27.86 12.98 5.43
C GLN A 409 27.49 12.54 4.00
N SER A 410 26.37 11.81 3.87
CA SER A 410 25.69 11.65 2.58
C SER A 410 24.84 12.90 2.32
N PRO A 411 24.90 13.52 1.13
CA PRO A 411 24.17 14.75 0.81
C PRO A 411 22.68 14.56 0.52
N TYR A 412 22.11 13.35 0.70
CA TYR A 412 20.70 13.07 0.46
C TYR A 412 19.94 12.77 1.77
N PRO A 413 18.86 13.51 2.09
CA PRO A 413 18.00 13.15 3.20
C PRO A 413 17.29 11.84 2.89
N SER A 414 17.34 10.89 3.83
CA SER A 414 16.58 9.63 3.74
C SER A 414 15.08 9.94 3.65
N PRO A 415 14.34 9.38 2.67
CA PRO A 415 12.90 9.57 2.61
C PRO A 415 12.26 8.95 3.85
N SER A 416 11.66 9.80 4.70
CA SER A 416 10.81 9.38 5.80
C SER A 416 9.50 8.83 5.20
N ILE A 417 9.46 7.51 5.05
CA ILE A 417 8.32 6.77 4.53
C ILE A 417 7.20 6.82 5.59
N PRO A 418 6.00 7.35 5.26
CA PRO A 418 4.86 7.34 6.18
C PRO A 418 4.48 5.90 6.53
N GLN A 419 4.22 5.62 7.80
CA GLN A 419 3.59 4.35 8.18
C GLN A 419 2.15 4.34 7.66
N PRO A 420 1.72 3.29 6.94
CA PRO A 420 0.33 3.21 6.52
C PRO A 420 -0.57 2.91 7.72
N ALA A 421 -1.74 3.55 7.74
CA ALA A 421 -2.85 3.21 8.63
C ALA A 421 -3.19 1.71 8.57
N HIS A 422 -3.72 1.17 9.67
CA HIS A 422 -4.33 -0.16 9.75
C HIS A 422 -5.50 -0.27 8.76
N PHE A 423 -5.17 -0.60 7.51
CA PHE A 423 -6.08 -1.19 6.55
C PHE A 423 -5.94 -2.70 6.67
N ASP A 424 -7.07 -3.40 6.80
CA ASP A 424 -7.11 -4.86 6.78
C ASP A 424 -6.38 -5.33 5.51
N PHE A 425 -5.23 -5.97 5.73
CA PHE A 425 -4.23 -6.16 4.70
C PHE A 425 -4.73 -7.12 3.64
N ASP A 426 -4.26 -6.92 2.41
CA ASP A 426 -4.52 -7.87 1.34
C ASP A 426 -3.81 -9.18 1.66
N LYS A 427 -4.56 -10.14 2.23
CA LYS A 427 -4.10 -11.51 2.47
C LYS A 427 -3.43 -12.10 1.23
N GLU A 428 -3.77 -11.65 0.02
CA GLU A 428 -3.15 -12.11 -1.24
C GLU A 428 -1.67 -11.72 -1.42
N LEU A 429 -1.24 -10.60 -0.83
CA LEU A 429 0.12 -10.05 -0.95
C LEU A 429 1.03 -10.47 0.21
N THR A 430 0.46 -10.72 1.39
CA THR A 430 1.18 -11.09 2.61
C THR A 430 1.08 -12.56 2.98
N ASP A 431 0.02 -13.26 2.55
CA ASP A 431 -0.10 -14.70 2.78
C ASP A 431 0.49 -15.47 1.59
N GLU A 432 1.52 -16.26 1.90
CA GLU A 432 1.76 -17.50 1.16
C GLU A 432 0.49 -18.36 1.20
N VAL A 433 0.34 -19.34 0.31
CA VAL A 433 -0.77 -20.30 0.43
C VAL A 433 -0.76 -20.80 1.88
N PRO A 434 -1.79 -20.47 2.69
CA PRO A 434 -1.67 -20.53 4.13
C PRO A 434 -1.39 -21.98 4.53
N PHE A 435 -0.30 -22.15 5.28
CA PHE A 435 -0.02 -23.38 6.01
C PHE A 435 -0.38 -23.25 7.49
#